data_AF-A0AAE1IC55-F1
#
_entry.id   AF-A0AAE1IC55-F1
#
_cell.length_a   1.000
_cell.length_b   1.000
_cell.length_c   1.000
_cell.angle_alpha   90.00
_cell.angle_beta   90.00
_cell.angle_gamma   90.00
#
_symmetry.space_group_name_H-M   'P 1'
#
loop_
_entity.id
_entity.type
_entity.pdbx_description
1 polymer ?
#
loop_
_entity_poly.entity_id
_entity_poly.type
_entity_poly.pdbx_seq_one_letter_code
_entity_poly.pdbx_strand_id
1 'polypeptide(L)'
;MATFDDVDFGVETPTQPVKSKSNDASAHIHEGALAIPMSPTSTTHDAIEIPATRSPHADASKYMHNLSLSPSMRDRRSSRNSFGTSLPIPRSKRQSRLSSVHHIDRDAVLGPGAVPIQPTRDILAAQVQDISADKAKKAKNMAFVFDIDGVLVHGDRLIPEGKRALEILNGDNELGIKIPHIFLTNGSGKPELARTQQLAKILQNPVNTEQFIQSHTPMRALAEYYNTVLVVGGEGYRCREVAEQYGFRDIVVPNDIVAWDTTIAPYRVFTDEERASSRPRDFSKTNIEAILVFSDSRDYATDMQIIIDLLRSEDGRLGTVAADPLSQRIPIYFSQGDMLCPTEHPIPRMSQGTFRIGLEAMYKALTGVDLERVVYGKPEMATYKYADEVIASWMEQLHGEERIPENIYMVGDNPASDIIGGNMYGWNTCLVRTGVFQGGDNDEANPANFGVFPNVLEAVKTACRKQLGDSFGFEWDDRVNPVLHGEKHVASAIE
;
A
#
# COMPACT_ATOMS: atom_id res chain seq x y z
N MET A 1 82.66 -8.44 -8.21
CA MET A 1 81.78 -9.33 -9.00
C MET A 1 80.43 -8.64 -9.00
N ALA A 2 79.99 -7.93 -10.06
CA ALA A 2 79.60 -8.46 -11.38
C ALA A 2 78.56 -9.59 -11.20
N THR A 3 77.33 -9.58 -11.73
CA THR A 3 76.70 -8.81 -12.82
C THR A 3 75.23 -9.29 -12.99
N PHE A 4 74.32 -8.40 -13.41
CA PHE A 4 73.16 -8.59 -14.34
C PHE A 4 71.98 -9.53 -13.94
N ASP A 5 70.70 -9.29 -14.26
CA ASP A 5 70.04 -8.46 -15.30
C ASP A 5 68.67 -7.89 -14.87
N ASP A 6 68.45 -6.62 -15.18
CA ASP A 6 67.15 -5.98 -15.41
C ASP A 6 66.85 -6.08 -16.92
N VAL A 7 65.59 -6.36 -17.29
CA VAL A 7 65.12 -6.18 -18.67
C VAL A 7 63.82 -5.40 -18.66
N ASP A 8 63.95 -4.16 -19.08
CA ASP A 8 62.92 -3.19 -19.44
C ASP A 8 62.37 -3.51 -20.84
N PHE A 9 61.08 -3.29 -21.09
CA PHE A 9 60.53 -2.90 -22.39
C PHE A 9 59.08 -2.41 -22.20
N GLY A 10 58.91 -1.09 -22.15
CA GLY A 10 57.61 -0.45 -22.28
C GLY A 10 57.05 -0.54 -23.71
N VAL A 11 55.72 -0.51 -23.84
CA VAL A 11 55.03 -0.01 -25.04
C VAL A 11 53.73 0.70 -24.65
N GLU A 12 53.57 1.83 -25.33
CA GLU A 12 52.58 2.90 -25.36
C GLU A 12 51.08 2.52 -25.40
N THR A 13 50.30 3.38 -24.75
CA THR A 13 48.84 3.52 -24.85
C THR A 13 48.42 4.06 -26.24
N PRO A 14 47.37 3.52 -26.88
CA PRO A 14 46.65 4.24 -27.92
C PRO A 14 45.30 4.76 -27.38
N THR A 15 45.20 6.08 -27.31
CA THR A 15 43.95 6.84 -27.28
C THR A 15 43.43 6.99 -28.71
N GLN A 16 42.26 6.43 -29.05
CA GLN A 16 41.22 7.03 -29.92
C GLN A 16 40.01 6.09 -30.13
N PRO A 17 38.81 6.62 -30.43
CA PRO A 17 37.53 5.99 -30.14
C PRO A 17 37.05 5.06 -31.26
N VAL A 18 36.62 3.85 -30.88
CA VAL A 18 35.91 2.96 -31.79
C VAL A 18 34.44 3.39 -31.86
N LYS A 19 34.03 3.90 -33.03
CA LYS A 19 32.63 4.07 -33.42
C LYS A 19 31.95 2.70 -33.46
N SER A 20 31.11 2.38 -32.47
CA SER A 20 30.17 1.26 -32.59
C SER A 20 28.91 1.74 -33.32
N LYS A 21 28.60 1.04 -34.41
CA LYS A 21 27.39 1.20 -35.20
C LYS A 21 26.17 0.85 -34.34
N SER A 22 25.14 1.69 -34.44
CA SER A 22 23.78 1.42 -34.01
C SER A 22 23.25 0.18 -34.74
N ASN A 23 23.12 -0.94 -34.04
CA ASN A 23 22.26 -2.04 -34.45
C ASN A 23 21.04 -2.02 -33.56
N ASP A 24 19.88 -1.77 -34.18
CA ASP A 24 18.56 -2.14 -33.67
C ASP A 24 18.57 -3.62 -33.28
N ALA A 25 18.38 -3.88 -31.99
CA ALA A 25 18.11 -5.21 -31.46
C ALA A 25 17.08 -5.08 -30.33
N SER A 26 15.90 -4.57 -30.66
CA SER A 26 14.70 -4.64 -29.81
C SER A 26 13.86 -5.86 -30.21
N ALA A 27 14.34 -7.07 -29.95
CA ALA A 27 13.56 -8.31 -30.09
C ALA A 27 14.25 -9.51 -29.41
N HIS A 28 14.45 -9.45 -28.10
CA HIS A 28 14.61 -10.66 -27.27
C HIS A 28 13.73 -10.49 -26.04
N ILE A 29 12.49 -10.95 -26.16
CA ILE A 29 11.58 -11.12 -25.04
C ILE A 29 12.02 -12.38 -24.28
N HIS A 30 12.11 -12.27 -22.95
CA HIS A 30 12.58 -13.28 -22.00
C HIS A 30 11.88 -14.64 -22.16
N GLU A 31 12.59 -15.66 -22.65
CA GLU A 31 12.20 -17.07 -22.43
C GLU A 31 12.35 -17.39 -20.94
N GLY A 32 11.26 -17.79 -20.26
CA GLY A 32 11.29 -18.29 -18.89
C GLY A 32 10.82 -17.35 -17.78
N ALA A 33 10.10 -16.25 -18.09
CA ALA A 33 9.38 -15.46 -17.07
C ALA A 33 8.03 -16.13 -16.71
N LEU A 34 7.56 -15.96 -15.47
CA LEU A 34 6.21 -16.41 -15.09
C LEU A 34 5.18 -15.73 -16.02
N ALA A 35 4.24 -16.48 -16.59
CA ALA A 35 3.11 -15.91 -17.31
C ALA A 35 1.89 -15.93 -16.38
N ILE A 36 1.17 -14.81 -16.26
CA ILE A 36 -0.13 -14.84 -15.59
C ILE A 36 -1.09 -15.61 -16.51
N PRO A 37 -1.81 -16.63 -16.00
CA PRO A 37 -2.78 -17.38 -16.79
C PRO A 37 -3.79 -16.43 -17.43
N MET A 38 -4.23 -16.69 -18.67
CA MET A 38 -5.37 -15.93 -19.19
C MET A 38 -6.63 -16.28 -18.38
N SER A 39 -7.32 -15.27 -17.86
CA SER A 39 -8.57 -15.46 -17.10
C SER A 39 -9.58 -16.26 -17.95
N PRO A 40 -10.20 -17.33 -17.42
CA PRO A 40 -11.02 -18.27 -18.19
C PRO A 40 -12.39 -17.73 -18.64
N THR A 41 -12.76 -16.49 -18.30
CA THR A 41 -14.08 -15.91 -18.62
C THR A 41 -13.98 -14.71 -19.55
N SER A 42 -14.33 -14.90 -20.82
CA SER A 42 -14.44 -13.85 -21.83
C SER A 42 -15.81 -13.17 -21.76
N THR A 43 -15.88 -12.00 -21.13
CA THR A 43 -16.68 -10.80 -21.49
C THR A 43 -16.79 -9.93 -20.23
N THR A 44 -16.21 -8.72 -20.29
CA THR A 44 -16.06 -7.71 -19.22
C THR A 44 -15.09 -8.07 -18.09
N HIS A 45 -13.83 -7.61 -18.21
CA HIS A 45 -12.79 -7.77 -17.19
C HIS A 45 -12.88 -6.69 -16.10
N ASP A 46 -12.86 -7.12 -14.83
CA ASP A 46 -12.81 -6.25 -13.64
C ASP A 46 -11.38 -5.96 -13.16
N ALA A 47 -10.35 -6.52 -13.82
CA ALA A 47 -8.95 -6.23 -13.57
C ALA A 47 -8.30 -5.34 -14.66
N ILE A 48 -7.35 -4.49 -14.25
CA ILE A 48 -6.46 -3.70 -15.11
C ILE A 48 -5.07 -4.36 -15.06
N GLU A 49 -4.52 -4.68 -16.23
CA GLU A 49 -3.15 -5.17 -16.34
C GLU A 49 -2.13 -4.03 -16.41
N ILE A 50 -1.06 -4.14 -15.64
CA ILE A 50 0.06 -3.19 -15.65
C ILE A 50 1.25 -3.84 -16.36
N PRO A 51 1.72 -3.29 -17.50
CA PRO A 51 2.78 -3.89 -18.29
C PRO A 51 4.13 -4.00 -17.58
N ALA A 52 4.89 -5.00 -18.00
CA ALA A 52 6.26 -5.26 -17.61
C ALA A 52 7.25 -4.17 -18.13
N THR A 53 7.96 -3.47 -17.23
CA THR A 53 9.09 -2.58 -17.53
C THR A 53 10.51 -3.05 -17.11
N ARG A 54 10.73 -4.20 -16.40
CA ARG A 54 12.02 -4.63 -15.77
C ARG A 54 12.13 -6.12 -15.39
N SER A 55 13.33 -6.69 -15.28
CA SER A 55 13.54 -8.10 -14.85
C SER A 55 12.82 -8.52 -13.55
N PRO A 56 12.17 -9.70 -13.49
CA PRO A 56 11.46 -10.21 -12.31
C PRO A 56 12.33 -11.05 -11.35
N HIS A 57 13.59 -11.32 -11.70
CA HIS A 57 14.48 -12.16 -10.90
C HIS A 57 15.03 -11.42 -9.67
N ALA A 58 15.03 -12.09 -8.50
CA ALA A 58 15.73 -11.60 -7.32
C ALA A 58 17.26 -11.47 -7.56
N ASP A 59 17.91 -10.54 -6.87
CA ASP A 59 19.37 -10.46 -6.78
C ASP A 59 19.74 -10.45 -5.29
N ALA A 60 19.53 -11.61 -4.66
CA ALA A 60 19.86 -11.80 -3.25
C ALA A 60 21.38 -11.82 -3.02
N SER A 61 22.17 -12.01 -4.09
CA SER A 61 23.63 -12.04 -4.07
C SER A 61 24.24 -10.78 -3.47
N LYS A 62 23.60 -9.63 -3.65
CA LYS A 62 24.02 -8.35 -3.06
C LYS A 62 23.84 -8.28 -1.55
N TYR A 63 22.79 -8.91 -1.01
CA TYR A 63 22.55 -8.99 0.43
C TYR A 63 23.45 -10.03 1.12
N MET A 64 23.98 -10.99 0.36
CA MET A 64 24.93 -11.97 0.87
C MET A 64 26.35 -11.39 1.11
N HIS A 65 26.69 -10.23 0.53
CA HIS A 65 28.04 -9.67 0.65
C HIS A 65 28.20 -8.16 0.93
N ASN A 66 27.14 -7.33 1.01
CA ASN A 66 27.23 -5.99 1.62
C ASN A 66 25.84 -5.46 2.02
N LEU A 67 25.71 -5.05 3.30
CA LEU A 67 24.50 -4.51 3.91
C LEU A 67 24.19 -3.08 3.41
N SER A 68 23.45 -2.93 2.31
CA SER A 68 22.76 -1.68 2.00
C SER A 68 21.41 -1.97 1.32
N LEU A 69 20.33 -1.52 1.98
CA LEU A 69 18.97 -2.05 1.92
C LEU A 69 17.95 -0.91 1.75
N SER A 70 17.97 -0.16 0.65
CA SER A 70 16.85 0.75 0.32
C SER A 70 16.83 1.11 -1.17
N PRO A 71 15.64 1.20 -1.81
CA PRO A 71 15.45 1.95 -3.04
C PRO A 71 15.99 3.38 -2.86
N SER A 72 16.65 3.95 -3.86
CA SER A 72 17.24 5.30 -3.82
C SER A 72 16.96 6.03 -5.13
N MET A 73 16.84 7.37 -5.09
CA MET A 73 16.85 8.22 -6.28
C MET A 73 18.27 8.64 -6.71
N ARG A 74 19.26 8.67 -5.79
CA ARG A 74 20.65 9.05 -6.08
C ARG A 74 21.33 8.04 -7.00
N ASP A 75 21.20 6.77 -6.65
CA ASP A 75 21.43 5.71 -7.62
C ASP A 75 20.16 5.64 -8.45
N ARG A 76 20.19 5.86 -9.77
CA ARG A 76 19.02 5.63 -10.65
C ARG A 76 18.66 4.13 -10.70
N ARG A 77 18.27 3.57 -9.56
CA ARG A 77 17.91 2.18 -9.30
C ARG A 77 16.54 2.24 -8.64
N SER A 78 15.52 2.53 -9.45
CA SER A 78 14.13 2.33 -9.07
C SER A 78 13.93 0.87 -8.64
N SER A 79 12.88 0.57 -7.85
CA SER A 79 12.57 -0.77 -7.32
C SER A 79 13.02 -1.88 -8.28
N ARG A 80 13.83 -2.82 -7.75
CA ARG A 80 14.43 -3.93 -8.50
C ARG A 80 13.50 -5.14 -8.61
N ASN A 81 12.21 -4.95 -8.36
CA ASN A 81 11.26 -6.05 -8.29
C ASN A 81 10.24 -5.97 -9.43
N SER A 82 10.13 -7.12 -10.11
CA SER A 82 8.98 -7.60 -10.87
C SER A 82 8.44 -6.73 -11.99
N PHE A 83 8.90 -7.03 -13.20
CA PHE A 83 8.16 -6.75 -14.43
C PHE A 83 8.62 -7.67 -15.59
N GLY A 84 8.56 -8.99 -15.37
CA GLY A 84 8.60 -9.99 -16.46
C GLY A 84 7.20 -10.39 -16.95
N THR A 85 6.17 -9.94 -16.24
CA THR A 85 4.76 -10.35 -16.40
C THR A 85 3.85 -9.16 -16.13
N SER A 86 2.68 -9.08 -16.78
CA SER A 86 1.68 -8.05 -16.45
C SER A 86 1.16 -8.24 -15.03
N LEU A 87 0.82 -7.15 -14.32
CA LEU A 87 0.27 -7.23 -12.96
C LEU A 87 -1.22 -6.86 -12.95
N PRO A 88 -2.13 -7.74 -12.49
CA PRO A 88 -3.53 -7.41 -12.37
C PRO A 88 -3.74 -6.57 -11.10
N ILE A 89 -4.39 -5.43 -11.28
CA ILE A 89 -5.00 -4.65 -10.21
C ILE A 89 -6.51 -4.59 -10.44
N PRO A 90 -7.35 -4.43 -9.41
CA PRO A 90 -8.79 -4.32 -9.60
C PRO A 90 -9.15 -2.97 -10.23
N ARG A 91 -10.20 -2.91 -11.05
CA ARG A 91 -10.90 -1.66 -11.39
C ARG A 91 -11.69 -1.19 -10.17
N SER A 92 -11.70 0.12 -9.88
CA SER A 92 -12.61 0.60 -8.83
C SER A 92 -14.03 0.72 -9.38
N LYS A 93 -14.74 -0.40 -9.37
CA LYS A 93 -16.18 -0.39 -9.13
C LYS A 93 -16.42 -1.36 -8.01
N ARG A 94 -16.08 -0.95 -6.76
CA ARG A 94 -16.71 -1.59 -5.61
C ARG A 94 -18.20 -1.53 -5.92
N GLN A 95 -18.84 -2.68 -6.11
CA GLN A 95 -20.28 -2.71 -6.28
C GLN A 95 -20.85 -2.04 -5.05
N SER A 96 -21.16 -0.75 -5.18
CA SER A 96 -22.04 -0.04 -4.29
C SER A 96 -23.32 -0.85 -4.37
N ARG A 97 -23.53 -1.75 -3.40
CA ARG A 97 -24.83 -2.34 -3.17
C ARG A 97 -25.73 -1.17 -2.91
N LEU A 98 -26.41 -0.72 -3.96
CA LEU A 98 -27.44 0.32 -4.01
C LEU A 98 -27.21 1.47 -3.04
N SER A 99 -26.94 2.64 -3.61
CA SER A 99 -27.22 3.95 -3.03
C SER A 99 -28.48 3.92 -2.15
N SER A 100 -28.31 3.61 -0.86
CA SER A 100 -29.15 4.19 0.16
C SER A 100 -28.66 5.63 0.19
N VAL A 101 -29.35 6.49 -0.55
CA VAL A 101 -29.56 7.87 -0.12
C VAL A 101 -29.61 7.81 1.40
N HIS A 102 -28.66 8.46 2.08
CA HIS A 102 -28.70 8.61 3.52
C HIS A 102 -29.96 9.42 3.87
N HIS A 103 -31.11 8.74 3.91
CA HIS A 103 -32.14 9.06 4.85
C HIS A 103 -31.54 8.72 6.20
N ILE A 104 -31.04 9.75 6.87
CA ILE A 104 -30.78 9.78 8.30
C ILE A 104 -31.94 9.02 8.97
N ASP A 105 -31.60 7.96 9.71
CA ASP A 105 -32.53 7.23 10.56
C ASP A 105 -33.33 8.25 11.38
N ARG A 106 -34.62 8.39 11.06
CA ARG A 106 -35.55 9.29 11.76
C ARG A 106 -36.04 8.71 13.08
N ASP A 107 -35.62 7.50 13.46
CA ASP A 107 -36.20 6.76 14.58
C ASP A 107 -35.19 6.42 15.69
N ALA A 108 -34.27 7.34 16.00
CA ALA A 108 -33.50 7.32 17.24
C ALA A 108 -33.95 8.44 18.18
N VAL A 109 -34.99 8.14 18.96
CA VAL A 109 -35.37 8.77 20.25
C VAL A 109 -35.53 10.30 20.21
N LEU A 110 -36.65 10.77 19.64
CA LEU A 110 -37.18 12.10 19.94
C LEU A 110 -37.80 12.12 21.35
N GLY A 111 -36.99 12.49 22.34
CA GLY A 111 -37.53 13.13 23.54
C GLY A 111 -38.12 14.50 23.16
N PRO A 112 -39.21 14.95 23.81
CA PRO A 112 -39.81 16.24 23.49
C PRO A 112 -38.84 17.37 23.87
N GLY A 113 -38.15 17.94 22.88
CA GLY A 113 -37.22 19.07 23.06
C GLY A 113 -35.99 19.12 22.14
N ALA A 114 -35.76 18.15 21.25
CA ALA A 114 -34.58 18.18 20.36
C ALA A 114 -34.82 18.98 19.07
N VAL A 115 -34.03 20.03 18.86
CA VAL A 115 -33.96 20.81 17.61
C VAL A 115 -33.11 20.05 16.58
N PRO A 116 -33.52 19.91 15.30
CA PRO A 116 -32.72 19.24 14.28
C PRO A 116 -31.58 20.15 13.79
N ILE A 117 -30.33 19.90 14.20
CA ILE A 117 -29.20 20.85 14.00
C ILE A 117 -28.29 20.53 12.80
N GLN A 118 -28.38 19.36 12.16
CA GLN A 118 -27.44 18.98 11.09
C GLN A 118 -27.70 19.56 9.67
N PRO A 119 -28.93 19.85 9.21
CA PRO A 119 -29.17 20.36 7.86
C PRO A 119 -28.62 21.78 7.60
N THR A 120 -28.30 22.55 8.64
CA THR A 120 -27.87 23.95 8.50
C THR A 120 -26.43 24.10 8.01
N ARG A 121 -25.50 23.23 8.45
CA ARG A 121 -24.06 23.40 8.12
C ARG A 121 -23.78 23.13 6.65
N ASP A 122 -24.33 22.06 6.09
CA ASP A 122 -24.09 21.70 4.68
C ASP A 122 -24.66 22.75 3.72
N ILE A 123 -25.82 23.33 4.05
CA ILE A 123 -26.44 24.42 3.28
C ILE A 123 -25.56 25.68 3.34
N LEU A 124 -25.09 26.05 4.54
CA LEU A 124 -24.21 27.21 4.71
C LEU A 124 -22.86 26.99 4.01
N ALA A 125 -22.29 25.79 4.10
CA ALA A 125 -21.06 25.42 3.40
C ALA A 125 -21.23 25.53 1.88
N ALA A 126 -22.35 25.06 1.33
CA ALA A 126 -22.67 25.22 -0.09
C ALA A 126 -22.72 26.70 -0.50
N GLN A 127 -23.38 27.56 0.29
CA GLN A 127 -23.42 29.00 0.03
C GLN A 127 -22.03 29.66 0.07
N VAL A 128 -21.19 29.30 1.06
CA VAL A 128 -19.80 29.80 1.15
C VAL A 128 -18.98 29.34 -0.06
N GLN A 129 -19.16 28.09 -0.49
CA GLN A 129 -18.48 27.55 -1.66
C GLN A 129 -18.92 28.26 -2.94
N ASP A 130 -20.20 28.61 -3.09
CA ASP A 130 -20.69 29.38 -4.24
C ASP A 130 -20.11 30.80 -4.26
N ILE A 131 -20.00 31.45 -3.10
CA ILE A 131 -19.35 32.78 -2.98
C ILE A 131 -17.85 32.69 -3.30
N SER A 132 -17.19 31.61 -2.88
CA SER A 132 -15.75 31.37 -3.06
C SER A 132 -15.47 30.30 -4.13
N ALA A 133 -16.21 30.32 -5.25
CA ALA A 133 -16.21 29.27 -6.26
C ALA A 133 -14.81 28.89 -6.76
N ASP A 134 -13.93 29.87 -6.99
CA ASP A 134 -12.55 29.61 -7.43
C ASP A 134 -11.73 28.85 -6.39
N LYS A 135 -11.85 29.20 -5.10
CA LYS A 135 -11.18 28.46 -4.02
C LYS A 135 -11.77 27.06 -3.88
N ALA A 136 -13.09 26.92 -3.95
CA ALA A 136 -13.76 25.62 -3.88
C ALA A 136 -13.32 24.71 -5.03
N LYS A 137 -13.21 25.23 -6.26
CA LYS A 137 -12.68 24.49 -7.42
C LYS A 137 -11.24 24.03 -7.19
N LYS A 138 -10.37 24.88 -6.63
CA LYS A 138 -8.99 24.52 -6.28
C LYS A 138 -8.93 23.45 -5.18
N ALA A 139 -9.78 23.55 -4.16
CA ALA A 139 -9.87 22.55 -3.08
C ALA A 139 -10.31 21.18 -3.62
N LYS A 140 -11.25 21.13 -4.57
CA LYS A 140 -11.62 19.90 -5.31
C LYS A 140 -10.54 19.42 -6.29
N ASN A 141 -9.51 20.22 -6.58
CA ASN A 141 -8.41 19.85 -7.48
C ASN A 141 -7.11 19.53 -6.73
N MET A 142 -7.23 19.22 -5.45
CA MET A 142 -6.16 18.64 -4.64
C MET A 142 -6.67 17.42 -3.87
N ALA A 143 -5.76 16.50 -3.56
CA ALA A 143 -6.06 15.35 -2.71
C ALA A 143 -4.86 14.97 -1.83
N PHE A 144 -5.14 14.32 -0.71
CA PHE A 144 -4.12 13.77 0.17
C PHE A 144 -4.15 12.24 0.17
N VAL A 145 -2.97 11.63 0.18
CA VAL A 145 -2.80 10.19 0.34
C VAL A 145 -1.96 9.99 1.59
N PHE A 146 -2.56 9.38 2.61
CA PHE A 146 -1.91 9.21 3.90
C PHE A 146 -1.40 7.79 4.07
N ASP A 147 -0.11 7.66 4.38
CA ASP A 147 0.29 6.52 5.20
C ASP A 147 -0.33 6.64 6.61
N ILE A 148 -0.34 5.53 7.35
CA ILE A 148 -1.04 5.42 8.63
C ILE A 148 -0.05 5.35 9.79
N ASP A 149 0.84 4.37 9.76
CA ASP A 149 1.71 4.02 10.88
C ASP A 149 2.93 4.93 10.87
N GLY A 150 3.08 5.79 11.88
CA GLY A 150 4.10 6.85 11.91
C GLY A 150 3.63 8.19 11.33
N VAL A 151 2.42 8.26 10.75
CA VAL A 151 1.82 9.51 10.24
C VAL A 151 0.59 9.92 11.04
N LEU A 152 -0.35 8.99 11.23
CA LEU A 152 -1.62 9.23 11.94
C LEU A 152 -1.68 8.51 13.28
N VAL A 153 -1.00 7.36 13.40
CA VAL A 153 -0.98 6.54 14.62
C VAL A 153 0.40 5.91 14.84
N HIS A 154 0.66 5.45 16.06
CA HIS A 154 1.72 4.51 16.41
C HIS A 154 1.09 3.26 17.01
N GLY A 155 0.91 2.20 16.21
CA GLY A 155 0.11 1.06 16.63
C GLY A 155 -1.34 1.51 16.89
N ASP A 156 -1.79 1.39 18.14
CA ASP A 156 -3.13 1.84 18.55
C ASP A 156 -3.16 3.24 19.19
N ARG A 157 -2.00 3.93 19.25
CA ARG A 157 -1.89 5.27 19.82
C ARG A 157 -2.06 6.36 18.75
N LEU A 158 -3.01 7.26 18.95
CA LEU A 158 -3.21 8.44 18.12
C LEU A 158 -1.98 9.37 18.10
N ILE A 159 -1.60 9.86 16.93
CA ILE A 159 -0.79 11.07 16.78
C ILE A 159 -1.77 12.26 16.78
N PRO A 160 -1.78 13.14 17.81
CA PRO A 160 -2.82 14.15 17.99
C PRO A 160 -3.05 15.05 16.77
N GLU A 161 -1.97 15.41 16.08
CA GLU A 161 -2.00 16.23 14.88
C GLU A 161 -2.72 15.55 13.71
N GLY A 162 -2.72 14.21 13.67
CA GLY A 162 -3.48 13.43 12.68
C GLY A 162 -4.98 13.62 12.82
N LYS A 163 -5.50 13.64 14.05
CA LYS A 163 -6.92 13.93 14.29
C LYS A 163 -7.30 15.30 13.73
N ARG A 164 -6.51 16.33 14.03
CA ARG A 164 -6.79 17.70 13.57
C ARG A 164 -6.67 17.84 12.06
N ALA A 165 -5.67 17.21 11.45
CA ALA A 165 -5.50 17.21 10.01
C ALA A 165 -6.74 16.63 9.30
N LEU A 166 -7.28 15.52 9.81
CA LEU A 166 -8.49 14.90 9.25
C LEU A 166 -9.75 15.75 9.47
N GLU A 167 -9.91 16.42 10.61
CA GLU A 167 -11.03 17.34 10.84
C GLU A 167 -11.06 18.47 9.80
N ILE A 168 -9.90 19.08 9.53
CA ILE A 168 -9.73 20.11 8.49
C ILE A 168 -10.18 19.56 7.13
N LEU A 169 -9.69 18.38 6.74
CA LEU A 169 -10.03 17.77 5.45
C LEU A 169 -11.49 17.30 5.39
N ASN A 170 -12.13 17.03 6.53
CA ASN A 170 -13.54 16.64 6.62
C ASN A 170 -14.52 17.81 6.71
N GLY A 171 -14.07 19.04 6.43
CA GLY A 171 -14.93 20.22 6.33
C GLY A 171 -14.84 21.17 7.53
N ASP A 172 -13.91 20.96 8.47
CA ASP A 172 -13.59 21.99 9.46
C ASP A 172 -12.55 22.99 8.93
N ASN A 173 -12.96 23.72 7.91
CA ASN A 173 -12.16 24.73 7.21
C ASN A 173 -13.06 25.87 6.72
N GLU A 174 -12.45 26.97 6.25
CA GLU A 174 -13.14 28.20 5.79
C GLU A 174 -14.30 27.94 4.82
N LEU A 175 -14.21 26.89 3.99
CA LEU A 175 -15.19 26.58 2.95
C LEU A 175 -16.25 25.56 3.39
N GLY A 176 -16.07 24.92 4.55
CA GLY A 176 -16.89 23.78 4.94
C GLY A 176 -16.78 22.60 3.98
N ILE A 177 -15.78 22.59 3.10
CA ILE A 177 -15.64 21.63 2.01
C ILE A 177 -14.85 20.42 2.48
N LYS A 178 -15.28 19.23 2.08
CA LYS A 178 -14.45 18.03 2.23
C LYS A 178 -13.36 18.04 1.18
N ILE A 179 -12.10 18.04 1.60
CA ILE A 179 -10.96 17.90 0.70
C ILE A 179 -10.69 16.39 0.53
N PRO A 180 -10.64 15.88 -0.72
CA PRO A 180 -10.46 14.47 -1.00
C PRO A 180 -9.21 13.91 -0.33
N HIS A 181 -9.35 12.79 0.37
CA HIS A 181 -8.21 12.08 0.90
C HIS A 181 -8.46 10.58 0.95
N ILE A 182 -7.39 9.79 0.84
CA ILE A 182 -7.42 8.34 0.98
C ILE A 182 -6.31 7.88 1.93
N PHE A 183 -6.43 6.65 2.42
CA PHE A 183 -5.43 6.00 3.25
C PHE A 183 -4.77 4.88 2.45
N LEU A 184 -3.45 4.93 2.36
CA LEU A 184 -2.62 3.99 1.62
C LEU A 184 -1.56 3.41 2.56
N THR A 185 -1.82 2.23 3.12
CA THR A 185 -0.94 1.58 4.10
C THR A 185 -0.37 0.27 3.57
N ASN A 186 0.89 0.01 3.92
CA ASN A 186 1.47 -1.32 3.75
C ASN A 186 1.07 -2.30 4.90
N GLY A 187 0.38 -1.80 5.93
CA GLY A 187 -0.19 -2.61 6.99
C GLY A 187 -1.30 -3.55 6.51
N SER A 188 -1.39 -4.72 7.13
CA SER A 188 -2.21 -5.85 6.67
C SER A 188 -2.80 -6.68 7.82
N GLY A 189 -3.62 -7.67 7.47
CA GLY A 189 -3.94 -8.80 8.35
C GLY A 189 -5.34 -8.78 8.94
N LYS A 190 -6.11 -7.71 8.72
CA LYS A 190 -7.53 -7.61 9.05
C LYS A 190 -8.33 -7.27 7.79
N PRO A 191 -9.61 -7.68 7.69
CA PRO A 191 -10.52 -7.15 6.68
C PRO A 191 -10.60 -5.62 6.77
N GLU A 192 -10.75 -4.95 5.62
CA GLU A 192 -10.76 -3.49 5.53
C GLU A 192 -11.79 -2.87 6.47
N LEU A 193 -13.01 -3.43 6.51
CA LEU A 193 -14.08 -2.93 7.38
C LEU A 193 -13.70 -2.95 8.87
N ALA A 194 -13.07 -4.04 9.33
CA ALA A 194 -12.63 -4.14 10.71
C ALA A 194 -11.50 -3.14 11.01
N ARG A 195 -10.59 -2.95 10.05
CA ARG A 195 -9.48 -2.00 10.20
C ARG A 195 -9.94 -0.55 10.18
N THR A 196 -10.85 -0.17 9.28
CA THR A 196 -11.38 1.21 9.23
C THR A 196 -12.22 1.54 10.46
N GLN A 197 -13.03 0.60 10.98
CA GLN A 197 -13.75 0.79 12.24
C GLN A 197 -12.82 1.00 13.44
N GLN A 198 -11.71 0.26 13.49
CA GLN A 198 -10.69 0.46 14.51
C GLN A 198 -10.04 1.85 14.38
N LEU A 199 -9.60 2.21 13.18
CA LEU A 199 -8.96 3.50 12.92
C LEU A 199 -9.89 4.68 13.18
N ALA A 200 -11.16 4.59 12.80
CA ALA A 200 -12.13 5.65 13.04
C ALA A 200 -12.29 5.97 14.54
N LYS A 201 -12.23 4.95 15.40
CA LYS A 201 -12.26 5.12 16.86
C LYS A 201 -11.00 5.81 17.38
N ILE A 202 -9.82 5.39 16.92
CA ILE A 202 -8.53 5.95 17.35
C ILE A 202 -8.39 7.41 16.89
N LEU A 203 -8.70 7.66 15.61
CA LEU A 203 -8.58 8.97 14.97
C LEU A 203 -9.68 9.94 15.37
N GLN A 204 -10.77 9.44 15.98
CA GLN A 204 -11.99 10.20 16.30
C GLN A 204 -12.51 10.95 15.06
N ASN A 205 -12.36 10.32 13.89
CA ASN A 205 -12.74 10.83 12.59
C ASN A 205 -13.35 9.69 11.77
N PRO A 206 -14.30 9.97 10.86
CA PRO A 206 -14.87 8.95 10.00
C PRO A 206 -13.82 8.39 9.03
N VAL A 207 -13.78 7.06 8.90
CA VAL A 207 -12.93 6.36 7.92
C VAL A 207 -13.80 5.39 7.12
N ASN A 208 -14.13 5.74 5.87
CA ASN A 208 -14.83 4.83 4.97
C ASN A 208 -13.85 3.78 4.39
N THR A 209 -14.32 2.55 4.24
CA THR A 209 -13.61 1.49 3.51
C THR A 209 -13.30 1.84 2.06
N GLU A 210 -14.09 2.71 1.43
CA GLU A 210 -13.95 3.10 0.01
C GLU A 210 -12.78 4.05 -0.24
N GLN A 211 -12.29 4.74 0.79
CA GLN A 211 -11.06 5.54 0.73
C GLN A 211 -9.86 4.82 1.37
N PHE A 212 -9.94 3.50 1.56
CA PHE A 212 -8.97 2.73 2.34
C PHE A 212 -8.32 1.61 1.51
N ILE A 213 -6.99 1.60 1.48
CA ILE A 213 -6.17 0.63 0.75
C ILE A 213 -5.14 0.04 1.71
N GLN A 214 -5.20 -1.28 1.90
CA GLN A 214 -4.16 -2.07 2.55
C GLN A 214 -3.25 -2.70 1.51
N SER A 215 -2.10 -3.21 1.95
CA SER A 215 -1.13 -3.89 1.08
C SER A 215 -1.74 -5.04 0.27
N HIS A 216 -2.63 -5.84 0.87
CA HIS A 216 -3.30 -6.95 0.17
C HIS A 216 -4.53 -6.55 -0.64
N THR A 217 -5.04 -5.31 -0.52
CA THR A 217 -6.27 -4.90 -1.21
C THR A 217 -6.19 -5.04 -2.74
N PRO A 218 -5.08 -4.66 -3.42
CA PRO A 218 -4.95 -4.88 -4.87
C PRO A 218 -4.92 -6.37 -5.26
N MET A 219 -4.49 -7.26 -4.35
CA MET A 219 -4.35 -8.69 -4.63
C MET A 219 -5.70 -9.39 -4.84
N ARG A 220 -6.84 -8.75 -4.53
CA ARG A 220 -8.17 -9.30 -4.84
C ARG A 220 -8.37 -9.62 -6.32
N ALA A 221 -7.67 -8.93 -7.22
CA ALA A 221 -7.75 -9.21 -8.66
C ALA A 221 -7.23 -10.61 -9.00
N LEU A 222 -6.32 -11.17 -8.20
CA LEU A 222 -5.76 -12.51 -8.41
C LEU A 222 -6.80 -13.63 -8.23
N ALA A 223 -7.96 -13.34 -7.62
CA ALA A 223 -9.06 -14.31 -7.49
C ALA A 223 -9.69 -14.68 -8.85
N GLU A 224 -9.51 -13.85 -9.89
CA GLU A 224 -9.93 -14.18 -11.26
C GLU A 224 -8.98 -15.16 -11.97
N TYR A 225 -7.75 -15.29 -11.46
CA TYR A 225 -6.66 -16.01 -12.13
C TYR A 225 -6.35 -17.36 -11.50
N TYR A 226 -6.58 -17.50 -10.18
CA TYR A 226 -6.22 -18.69 -9.43
C TYR A 226 -7.44 -19.26 -8.71
N ASN A 227 -7.58 -20.59 -8.78
CA ASN A 227 -8.61 -21.32 -8.06
C ASN A 227 -8.15 -21.72 -6.66
N THR A 228 -7.05 -22.48 -6.58
CA THR A 228 -6.50 -22.98 -5.30
C THR A 228 -5.23 -22.21 -4.92
N VAL A 229 -5.27 -21.47 -3.82
CA VAL A 229 -4.18 -20.59 -3.38
C VAL A 229 -3.76 -20.86 -1.95
N LEU A 230 -2.47 -20.77 -1.67
CA LEU A 230 -1.96 -20.67 -0.29
C LEU A 230 -1.97 -19.21 0.13
N VAL A 231 -2.69 -18.88 1.21
CA VAL A 231 -2.71 -17.55 1.80
C VAL A 231 -1.93 -17.56 3.11
N VAL A 232 -0.88 -16.75 3.18
CA VAL A 232 0.07 -16.70 4.30
C VAL A 232 -0.05 -15.39 5.08
N GLY A 233 0.06 -15.49 6.39
CA GLY A 233 0.12 -14.37 7.33
C GLY A 233 -1.19 -14.07 8.04
N GLY A 234 -1.14 -13.03 8.88
CA GLY A 234 -2.26 -12.56 9.68
C GLY A 234 -2.34 -13.21 11.05
N GLU A 235 -2.95 -12.51 12.00
CA GLU A 235 -3.18 -13.06 13.33
C GLU A 235 -4.17 -14.22 13.26
N GLY A 236 -3.82 -15.37 13.86
CA GLY A 236 -4.67 -16.56 13.86
C GLY A 236 -5.04 -17.07 12.46
N TYR A 237 -4.22 -16.81 11.43
CA TYR A 237 -4.47 -17.18 10.03
C TYR A 237 -5.77 -16.58 9.46
N ARG A 238 -6.23 -15.46 10.04
CA ARG A 238 -7.46 -14.75 9.63
C ARG A 238 -7.36 -14.10 8.25
N CYS A 239 -6.18 -14.10 7.61
CA CYS A 239 -6.07 -13.76 6.19
C CYS A 239 -6.93 -14.67 5.30
N ARG A 240 -7.35 -15.86 5.76
CA ARG A 240 -8.41 -16.64 5.11
C ARG A 240 -9.69 -15.83 4.92
N GLU A 241 -10.18 -15.17 5.97
CA GLU A 241 -11.43 -14.38 5.92
C GLU A 241 -11.33 -13.26 4.90
N VAL A 242 -10.15 -12.62 4.79
CA VAL A 242 -9.87 -11.58 3.80
C VAL A 242 -9.92 -12.16 2.38
N ALA A 243 -9.28 -13.30 2.14
CA ALA A 243 -9.30 -13.96 0.84
C ALA A 243 -10.72 -14.43 0.45
N GLU A 244 -11.50 -14.95 1.40
CA GLU A 244 -12.90 -15.32 1.17
C GLU A 244 -13.73 -14.09 0.74
N GLN A 245 -13.53 -12.92 1.36
CA GLN A 245 -14.20 -11.66 0.98
C GLN A 245 -13.78 -11.13 -0.39
N TYR A 246 -12.53 -11.39 -0.80
CA TYR A 246 -12.04 -11.02 -2.13
C TYR A 246 -12.55 -11.94 -3.25
N GLY A 247 -13.17 -13.07 -2.91
CA GLY A 247 -13.76 -14.00 -3.86
C GLY A 247 -12.87 -15.17 -4.27
N PHE A 248 -11.77 -15.43 -3.55
CA PHE A 248 -10.98 -16.64 -3.76
C PHE A 248 -11.82 -17.88 -3.43
N ARG A 249 -11.73 -18.91 -4.28
CA ARG A 249 -12.64 -20.08 -4.22
C ARG A 249 -12.12 -21.17 -3.30
N ASP A 250 -10.85 -21.57 -3.48
CA ASP A 250 -10.23 -22.62 -2.69
C ASP A 250 -8.98 -22.07 -1.97
N ILE A 251 -9.13 -21.81 -0.68
CA ILE A 251 -8.12 -21.14 0.13
C ILE A 251 -7.49 -22.17 1.06
N VAL A 252 -6.17 -22.29 0.98
CA VAL A 252 -5.33 -23.04 1.89
C VAL A 252 -4.59 -22.05 2.78
N VAL A 253 -4.48 -22.33 4.07
CA VAL A 253 -3.57 -21.59 4.98
C VAL A 253 -2.54 -22.57 5.57
N PRO A 254 -1.38 -22.09 6.06
CA PRO A 254 -0.34 -22.96 6.62
C PRO A 254 -0.85 -23.98 7.65
N ASN A 255 -1.80 -23.59 8.50
CA ASN A 255 -2.42 -24.49 9.47
C ASN A 255 -3.11 -25.71 8.85
N ASP A 256 -3.72 -25.60 7.67
CA ASP A 256 -4.35 -26.74 7.01
C ASP A 256 -3.31 -27.80 6.66
N ILE A 257 -2.14 -27.37 6.20
CA ILE A 257 -1.02 -28.22 5.78
C ILE A 257 -0.38 -28.88 7.01
N VAL A 258 -0.14 -28.12 8.08
CA VAL A 258 0.39 -28.67 9.34
C VAL A 258 -0.60 -29.65 9.98
N ALA A 259 -1.91 -29.39 9.89
CA ALA A 259 -2.93 -30.31 10.37
C ALA A 259 -2.98 -31.62 9.58
N TRP A 260 -2.62 -31.60 8.29
CA TRP A 260 -2.51 -32.78 7.44
C TRP A 260 -1.24 -33.58 7.72
N ASP A 261 -0.09 -32.91 7.77
CA ASP A 261 1.20 -33.52 8.06
C ASP A 261 1.99 -32.66 9.04
N THR A 262 2.00 -33.10 10.31
CA THR A 262 2.69 -32.39 11.39
C THR A 262 4.21 -32.44 11.27
N THR A 263 4.76 -33.34 10.43
CA THR A 263 6.22 -33.47 10.26
C THR A 263 6.84 -32.28 9.55
N ILE A 264 6.03 -31.48 8.83
CA ILE A 264 6.44 -30.24 8.16
C ILE A 264 6.88 -29.16 9.16
N ALA A 265 6.29 -29.15 10.36
CA ALA A 265 6.56 -28.15 11.41
C ALA A 265 7.14 -28.82 12.67
N PRO A 266 8.35 -29.43 12.61
CA PRO A 266 8.86 -30.30 13.67
C PRO A 266 9.15 -29.59 14.99
N TYR A 267 9.30 -28.25 14.96
CA TYR A 267 9.61 -27.43 16.14
C TYR A 267 8.39 -26.70 16.71
N ARG A 268 7.22 -26.85 16.09
CA ARG A 268 5.99 -26.17 16.49
C ARG A 268 5.15 -27.07 17.37
N VAL A 269 4.53 -26.48 18.39
CA VAL A 269 3.41 -27.11 19.10
C VAL A 269 2.13 -26.69 18.41
N PHE A 270 1.46 -27.63 17.74
CA PHE A 270 0.20 -27.37 17.05
C PHE A 270 -0.97 -27.48 18.03
N THR A 271 -1.59 -26.34 18.36
CA THR A 271 -2.59 -26.28 19.45
C THR A 271 -3.95 -26.82 19.03
N ASP A 272 -4.82 -27.10 20.01
CA ASP A 272 -6.19 -27.57 19.73
C ASP A 272 -7.03 -26.50 19.02
N GLU A 273 -6.83 -25.22 19.33
CA GLU A 273 -7.51 -24.10 18.66
C GLU A 273 -7.09 -23.98 17.19
N GLU A 274 -5.80 -24.16 16.91
CA GLU A 274 -5.26 -24.16 15.55
C GLU A 274 -5.79 -25.35 14.76
N ARG A 275 -5.85 -26.53 15.38
CA ARG A 275 -6.44 -27.74 14.77
C ARG A 275 -7.93 -27.56 14.49
N ALA A 276 -8.68 -26.96 15.42
CA ALA A 276 -10.12 -26.74 15.27
C ALA A 276 -10.47 -25.74 14.16
N SER A 277 -9.58 -24.78 13.88
CA SER A 277 -9.75 -23.78 12.81
C SER A 277 -9.19 -24.24 11.45
N SER A 278 -8.52 -25.40 11.39
CA SER A 278 -7.91 -25.95 10.18
C SER A 278 -8.91 -26.72 9.31
N ARG A 279 -8.67 -26.73 8.01
CA ARG A 279 -9.42 -27.48 6.99
C ARG A 279 -8.46 -28.45 6.25
N PRO A 280 -7.86 -29.44 6.93
CA PRO A 280 -6.87 -30.33 6.32
C PRO A 280 -7.49 -31.17 5.21
N ARG A 281 -6.67 -31.48 4.20
CA ARG A 281 -7.01 -32.36 3.09
C ARG A 281 -5.75 -33.05 2.59
N ASP A 282 -5.89 -34.02 1.68
CA ASP A 282 -4.74 -34.72 1.11
C ASP A 282 -3.97 -33.82 0.14
N PHE A 283 -2.93 -33.15 0.64
CA PHE A 283 -2.10 -32.26 -0.18
C PHE A 283 -1.12 -33.00 -1.10
N SER A 284 -0.99 -34.33 -0.98
CA SER A 284 -0.29 -35.14 -2.00
C SER A 284 -1.08 -35.24 -3.32
N LYS A 285 -2.39 -34.92 -3.29
CA LYS A 285 -3.31 -34.96 -4.44
C LYS A 285 -3.88 -33.60 -4.81
N THR A 286 -3.48 -32.54 -4.11
CA THR A 286 -3.97 -31.17 -4.32
C THR A 286 -2.82 -30.33 -4.86
N ASN A 287 -3.03 -29.66 -5.99
CA ASN A 287 -2.09 -28.68 -6.51
C ASN A 287 -2.48 -27.29 -6.00
N ILE A 288 -1.50 -26.55 -5.48
CA ILE A 288 -1.65 -25.14 -5.12
C ILE A 288 -1.10 -24.30 -6.26
N GLU A 289 -1.91 -23.40 -6.82
CA GLU A 289 -1.59 -22.69 -8.06
C GLU A 289 -0.77 -21.41 -7.82
N ALA A 290 -0.90 -20.80 -6.64
CA ALA A 290 -0.17 -19.60 -6.27
C ALA A 290 -0.01 -19.44 -4.76
N ILE A 291 1.05 -18.75 -4.35
CA ILE A 291 1.31 -18.37 -2.96
C ILE A 291 1.05 -16.87 -2.79
N LEU A 292 0.17 -16.50 -1.86
CA LEU A 292 -0.24 -15.13 -1.57
C LEU A 292 0.13 -14.77 -0.14
N VAL A 293 1.22 -14.03 0.05
CA VAL A 293 1.67 -13.54 1.35
C VAL A 293 0.95 -12.21 1.64
N PHE A 294 -0.23 -12.31 2.25
CA PHE A 294 -1.10 -11.15 2.52
C PHE A 294 -0.58 -10.28 3.66
N SER A 295 0.09 -10.87 4.64
CA SER A 295 0.55 -10.16 5.84
C SER A 295 1.82 -10.80 6.40
N ASP A 296 2.44 -10.15 7.38
CA ASP A 296 3.51 -10.76 8.17
C ASP A 296 3.08 -12.11 8.76
N SER A 297 3.96 -13.10 8.61
CA SER A 297 3.86 -14.39 9.28
C SER A 297 3.99 -14.24 10.80
N ARG A 298 3.32 -15.11 11.56
CA ARG A 298 3.48 -15.23 13.02
C ARG A 298 4.31 -16.44 13.43
N ASP A 299 4.65 -17.30 12.47
CA ASP A 299 5.51 -18.47 12.64
C ASP A 299 6.43 -18.57 11.41
N TYR A 300 7.52 -17.82 11.44
CA TYR A 300 8.43 -17.72 10.30
C TYR A 300 9.00 -19.09 9.89
N ALA A 301 9.29 -19.97 10.85
CA ALA A 301 9.91 -21.25 10.56
C ALA A 301 8.97 -22.14 9.73
N THR A 302 7.74 -22.32 10.21
CA THR A 302 6.74 -23.15 9.53
C THR A 302 6.32 -22.55 8.20
N ASP A 303 6.02 -21.25 8.17
CA ASP A 303 5.55 -20.61 6.94
C ASP A 303 6.65 -20.58 5.87
N MET A 304 7.91 -20.35 6.23
CA MET A 304 9.03 -20.44 5.29
C MET A 304 9.21 -21.86 4.76
N GLN A 305 9.13 -22.88 5.63
CA GLN A 305 9.29 -24.27 5.21
C GLN A 305 8.21 -24.66 4.17
N ILE A 306 6.94 -24.38 4.46
CA ILE A 306 5.83 -24.65 3.54
C ILE A 306 6.01 -23.93 2.20
N ILE A 307 6.36 -22.64 2.25
CA ILE A 307 6.57 -21.85 1.03
C ILE A 307 7.72 -22.43 0.20
N ILE A 308 8.84 -22.79 0.82
CA ILE A 308 9.99 -23.36 0.12
C ILE A 308 9.67 -24.73 -0.48
N ASP A 309 8.92 -25.58 0.22
CA ASP A 309 8.50 -26.88 -0.29
C ASP A 309 7.60 -26.71 -1.52
N LEU A 310 6.66 -25.76 -1.49
CA LEU A 310 5.81 -25.46 -2.64
C LEU A 310 6.59 -24.87 -3.82
N LEU A 311 7.49 -23.91 -3.57
CA LEU A 311 8.30 -23.31 -4.64
C LEU A 311 9.27 -24.29 -5.30
N ARG A 312 9.57 -25.41 -4.62
CA ARG A 312 10.41 -26.50 -5.14
C ARG A 312 9.61 -27.70 -5.63
N SER A 313 8.29 -27.70 -5.47
CA SER A 313 7.42 -28.81 -5.86
C SER A 313 7.16 -28.85 -7.36
N GLU A 314 6.71 -30.00 -7.86
CA GLU A 314 6.16 -30.14 -9.20
C GLU A 314 4.76 -29.51 -9.24
N ASP A 315 4.65 -28.35 -9.90
CA ASP A 315 3.38 -27.65 -10.17
C ASP A 315 2.54 -27.41 -8.90
N GLY A 316 3.20 -27.12 -7.78
CA GLY A 316 2.54 -26.78 -6.51
C GLY A 316 2.00 -27.97 -5.72
N ARG A 317 2.47 -29.20 -5.99
CA ARG A 317 2.04 -30.41 -5.28
C ARG A 317 2.98 -30.79 -4.14
N LEU A 318 2.51 -30.68 -2.90
CA LEU A 318 3.31 -31.07 -1.73
C LEU A 318 3.74 -32.54 -1.78
N GLY A 319 4.95 -32.82 -1.29
CA GLY A 319 5.57 -34.15 -1.32
C GLY A 319 6.31 -34.48 -2.62
N THR A 320 6.38 -33.54 -3.57
CA THR A 320 7.17 -33.67 -4.81
C THR A 320 8.35 -32.69 -4.81
N VAL A 321 9.33 -32.92 -5.70
CA VAL A 321 10.45 -32.01 -5.95
C VAL A 321 10.66 -31.89 -7.45
N ALA A 322 10.51 -30.69 -8.00
CA ALA A 322 10.67 -30.43 -9.41
C ALA A 322 12.10 -30.76 -9.89
N ALA A 323 12.18 -31.44 -11.03
CA ALA A 323 13.45 -31.70 -11.71
C ALA A 323 14.03 -30.42 -12.32
N ASP A 324 13.15 -29.56 -12.85
CA ASP A 324 13.50 -28.21 -13.30
C ASP A 324 12.79 -27.16 -12.42
N PRO A 325 13.51 -26.44 -11.54
CA PRO A 325 12.93 -25.41 -10.69
C PRO A 325 12.42 -24.20 -11.49
N LEU A 326 12.75 -24.08 -12.78
CA LEU A 326 12.29 -22.97 -13.60
C LEU A 326 10.93 -23.23 -14.24
N SER A 327 10.73 -24.38 -14.89
CA SER A 327 9.52 -24.62 -15.68
C SER A 327 8.29 -25.04 -14.85
N GLN A 328 8.50 -25.63 -13.67
CA GLN A 328 7.43 -26.23 -12.85
C GLN A 328 7.09 -25.40 -11.59
N ARG A 329 7.64 -24.18 -11.48
CA ARG A 329 7.42 -23.32 -10.31
C ARG A 329 6.04 -22.68 -10.34
N ILE A 330 5.49 -22.47 -9.16
CA ILE A 330 4.29 -21.65 -8.96
C ILE A 330 4.67 -20.21 -8.60
N PRO A 331 3.85 -19.21 -8.97
CA PRO A 331 4.09 -17.82 -8.61
C PRO A 331 3.91 -17.56 -7.11
N ILE A 332 4.71 -16.64 -6.59
CA ILE A 332 4.57 -16.08 -5.24
C ILE A 332 4.41 -14.56 -5.29
N TYR A 333 3.43 -14.09 -4.51
CA TYR A 333 3.05 -12.69 -4.40
C TYR A 333 3.22 -12.22 -2.96
N PHE A 334 3.85 -11.07 -2.77
CA PHE A 334 3.96 -10.39 -1.49
C PHE A 334 3.11 -9.13 -1.53
N SER A 335 2.35 -8.87 -0.47
CA SER A 335 1.50 -7.69 -0.39
C SER A 335 2.30 -6.39 -0.21
N GLN A 336 3.51 -6.45 0.34
CA GLN A 336 4.38 -5.29 0.56
C GLN A 336 5.88 -5.65 0.62
N GLY A 337 6.74 -4.63 0.48
CA GLY A 337 8.19 -4.79 0.41
C GLY A 337 9.00 -4.14 1.55
N ASP A 338 8.36 -3.54 2.55
CA ASP A 338 8.98 -2.80 3.64
C ASP A 338 9.81 -3.72 4.53
N MET A 339 11.07 -3.33 4.74
CA MET A 339 11.97 -4.02 5.66
C MET A 339 11.57 -3.78 7.11
N LEU A 340 11.16 -2.56 7.41
CA LEU A 340 10.92 -2.06 8.76
C LEU A 340 9.54 -1.41 8.84
N CYS A 341 8.88 -1.56 9.98
CA CYS A 341 7.65 -0.87 10.32
C CYS A 341 7.75 -0.19 11.70
N PRO A 342 7.17 1.02 11.88
CA PRO A 342 7.05 1.62 13.19
C PRO A 342 5.99 0.90 14.02
N THR A 343 6.26 0.71 15.31
CA THR A 343 5.30 0.15 16.28
C THR A 343 5.34 0.98 17.55
N GLU A 344 4.75 0.50 18.64
CA GLU A 344 4.88 1.11 19.97
C GLU A 344 6.32 1.03 20.51
N HIS A 345 7.17 0.18 19.93
CA HIS A 345 8.58 0.07 20.32
C HIS A 345 9.39 1.26 19.78
N PRO A 346 10.39 1.78 20.54
CA PRO A 346 11.18 2.95 20.12
C PRO A 346 11.98 2.75 18.83
N ILE A 347 12.32 1.51 18.49
CA ILE A 347 13.09 1.16 17.30
C ILE A 347 12.16 0.41 16.33
N PRO A 348 12.08 0.78 15.05
CA PRO A 348 11.28 0.06 14.05
C PRO A 348 11.54 -1.46 14.06
N ARG A 349 10.50 -2.26 13.84
CA ARG A 349 10.55 -3.74 13.84
C ARG A 349 10.62 -4.27 12.41
N MET A 350 11.15 -5.48 12.25
CA MET A 350 11.17 -6.16 10.95
C MET A 350 9.73 -6.38 10.45
N SER A 351 9.53 -6.25 9.14
CA SER A 351 8.25 -6.48 8.45
C SER A 351 8.42 -7.45 7.26
N GLN A 352 7.39 -7.60 6.42
CA GLN A 352 7.29 -8.64 5.39
C GLN A 352 8.44 -8.61 4.39
N GLY A 353 9.03 -7.44 4.13
CA GLY A 353 10.23 -7.32 3.31
C GLY A 353 11.41 -8.14 3.86
N THR A 354 11.57 -8.21 5.19
CA THR A 354 12.60 -9.04 5.82
C THR A 354 12.29 -10.53 5.64
N PHE A 355 11.04 -10.92 5.84
CA PHE A 355 10.57 -12.30 5.62
C PHE A 355 10.81 -12.75 4.18
N ARG A 356 10.47 -11.89 3.21
CA ARG A 356 10.70 -12.09 1.77
C ARG A 356 12.19 -12.31 1.45
N ILE A 357 13.09 -11.48 2.00
CA ILE A 357 14.54 -11.63 1.76
C ILE A 357 15.05 -12.97 2.31
N GLY A 358 14.57 -13.38 3.48
CA GLY A 358 14.89 -14.71 4.03
C GLY A 358 14.50 -15.83 3.08
N LEU A 359 13.28 -15.79 2.54
CA LEU A 359 12.80 -16.75 1.54
C LEU A 359 13.64 -16.76 0.26
N GLU A 360 13.99 -15.59 -0.27
CA GLU A 360 14.86 -15.49 -1.46
C GLU A 360 16.22 -16.15 -1.23
N ALA A 361 16.83 -15.89 -0.07
CA ALA A 361 18.12 -16.47 0.28
C ALA A 361 18.03 -17.99 0.44
N MET A 362 16.99 -18.49 1.11
CA MET A 362 16.74 -19.93 1.26
C MET A 362 16.52 -20.60 -0.10
N TYR A 363 15.68 -20.02 -0.96
CA TYR A 363 15.41 -20.57 -2.28
C TYR A 363 16.68 -20.63 -3.13
N LYS A 364 17.45 -19.53 -3.19
CA LYS A 364 18.73 -19.47 -3.93
C LYS A 364 19.74 -20.48 -3.42
N ALA A 365 19.85 -20.65 -2.10
CA ALA A 365 20.77 -21.61 -1.50
C ALA A 365 20.40 -23.07 -1.83
N LEU A 366 19.10 -23.37 -1.93
CA LEU A 366 18.61 -24.73 -2.19
C LEU A 366 18.56 -25.10 -3.68
N THR A 367 18.32 -24.15 -4.57
CA THR A 367 18.10 -24.41 -6.00
C THR A 367 19.24 -23.89 -6.90
N GLY A 368 20.07 -22.96 -6.40
CA GLY A 368 21.02 -22.22 -7.22
C GLY A 368 20.39 -21.12 -8.09
N VAL A 369 19.07 -20.99 -8.08
CA VAL A 369 18.29 -20.08 -8.94
C VAL A 369 17.71 -18.93 -8.11
N ASP A 370 17.68 -17.73 -8.69
CA ASP A 370 17.06 -16.59 -8.03
C ASP A 370 15.53 -16.70 -8.08
N LEU A 371 14.89 -16.46 -6.93
CA LEU A 371 13.44 -16.53 -6.80
C LEU A 371 12.78 -15.45 -7.66
N GLU A 372 11.90 -15.86 -8.57
CA GLU A 372 10.97 -14.95 -9.24
C GLU A 372 9.76 -14.73 -8.35
N ARG A 373 9.37 -13.47 -8.17
CA ARG A 373 8.27 -13.08 -7.29
C ARG A 373 7.66 -11.76 -7.73
N VAL A 374 6.45 -11.51 -7.25
CA VAL A 374 5.74 -10.24 -7.42
C VAL A 374 5.58 -9.55 -6.07
N VAL A 375 5.77 -8.23 -6.04
CA VAL A 375 5.55 -7.42 -4.84
C VAL A 375 4.53 -6.33 -5.15
N TYR A 376 3.51 -6.24 -4.31
CA TYR A 376 2.58 -5.12 -4.22
C TYR A 376 3.03 -4.17 -3.10
N GLY A 377 2.18 -3.22 -2.74
CA GLY A 377 2.44 -2.26 -1.69
C GLY A 377 3.38 -1.15 -2.16
N LYS A 378 3.52 -0.10 -1.36
CA LYS A 378 4.47 0.97 -1.62
C LYS A 378 5.90 0.40 -1.57
N PRO A 379 6.83 0.85 -2.44
CA PRO A 379 6.72 1.92 -3.43
C PRO A 379 6.25 1.46 -4.83
N GLU A 380 5.62 0.29 -4.95
CA GLU A 380 5.37 -0.33 -6.26
C GLU A 380 4.28 0.40 -7.06
N MET A 381 4.53 0.60 -8.36
CA MET A 381 3.66 1.37 -9.26
C MET A 381 2.22 0.84 -9.28
N ALA A 382 2.04 -0.48 -9.15
CA ALA A 382 0.72 -1.10 -9.13
C ALA A 382 -0.17 -0.58 -8.00
N THR A 383 0.42 -0.31 -6.83
CA THR A 383 -0.29 0.21 -5.68
C THR A 383 -0.71 1.66 -5.88
N TYR A 384 0.13 2.49 -6.50
CA TYR A 384 -0.20 3.88 -6.81
C TYR A 384 -1.24 4.00 -7.93
N LYS A 385 -1.17 3.14 -8.96
CA LYS A 385 -2.19 3.09 -10.01
C LYS A 385 -3.55 2.63 -9.48
N TYR A 386 -3.57 1.69 -8.53
CA TYR A 386 -4.80 1.35 -7.83
C TYR A 386 -5.31 2.50 -6.94
N ALA A 387 -4.41 3.27 -6.33
CA ALA A 387 -4.78 4.45 -5.57
C ALA A 387 -5.45 5.54 -6.45
N ASP A 388 -5.03 5.72 -7.70
CA ASP A 388 -5.71 6.60 -8.66
C ASP A 388 -7.18 6.21 -8.88
N GLU A 389 -7.47 4.92 -9.07
CA GLU A 389 -8.84 4.40 -9.20
C GLU A 389 -9.67 4.73 -7.95
N VAL A 390 -9.11 4.45 -6.76
CA VAL A 390 -9.76 4.75 -5.48
C VAL A 390 -10.00 6.26 -5.30
N ILE A 391 -9.04 7.11 -5.68
CA ILE A 391 -9.19 8.58 -5.63
C ILE A 391 -10.31 9.03 -6.58
N ALA A 392 -10.35 8.53 -7.81
CA ALA A 392 -11.38 8.90 -8.79
C ALA A 392 -12.79 8.51 -8.31
N SER A 393 -12.94 7.30 -7.76
CA SER A 393 -14.20 6.86 -7.17
C SER A 393 -14.58 7.65 -5.91
N TRP A 394 -13.60 7.96 -5.05
CA TRP A 394 -13.85 8.76 -3.85
C TRP A 394 -14.25 10.21 -4.19
N MET A 395 -13.66 10.78 -5.25
CA MET A 395 -14.05 12.07 -5.82
C MET A 395 -15.49 12.07 -6.32
N GLU A 396 -15.93 11.00 -6.98
CA GLU A 396 -17.33 10.84 -7.40
C GLU A 396 -18.26 10.86 -6.18
N GLN A 397 -17.91 10.15 -5.11
CA GLN A 397 -18.74 10.10 -3.90
C GLN A 397 -18.80 11.43 -3.15
N LEU A 398 -17.68 12.16 -3.07
CA LEU A 398 -17.62 13.43 -2.34
C LEU A 398 -18.21 14.61 -3.12
N HIS A 399 -18.03 14.61 -4.44
CA HIS A 399 -18.28 15.79 -5.27
C HIS A 399 -19.10 15.53 -6.54
N GLY A 400 -19.48 14.28 -6.83
CA GLY A 400 -20.21 13.92 -8.04
C GLY A 400 -19.37 13.96 -9.32
N GLU A 401 -18.04 13.94 -9.20
CA GLU A 401 -17.10 14.03 -10.32
C GLU A 401 -16.10 12.86 -10.27
N GLU A 402 -16.22 11.89 -11.19
CA GLU A 402 -15.23 10.82 -11.34
C GLU A 402 -13.99 11.33 -12.08
N ARG A 403 -13.01 11.85 -11.33
CA ARG A 403 -11.73 12.33 -11.88
C ARG A 403 -10.62 12.30 -10.84
N ILE A 404 -9.37 12.27 -11.31
CA ILE A 404 -8.19 12.36 -10.46
C ILE A 404 -7.79 13.84 -10.31
N PRO A 405 -7.66 14.38 -9.08
CA PRO A 405 -7.15 15.73 -8.86
C PRO A 405 -5.69 15.90 -9.32
N GLU A 406 -5.33 17.06 -9.84
CA GLU A 406 -3.97 17.31 -10.35
C GLU A 406 -2.93 17.44 -9.23
N ASN A 407 -3.33 17.93 -8.06
CA ASN A 407 -2.42 18.22 -6.94
C ASN A 407 -2.55 17.16 -5.85
N ILE A 408 -1.88 16.02 -6.03
CA ILE A 408 -1.87 14.93 -5.05
C ILE A 408 -0.66 15.05 -4.14
N TYR A 409 -0.89 14.87 -2.83
CA TYR A 409 0.11 14.93 -1.76
C TYR A 409 0.19 13.60 -1.03
N MET A 410 1.27 12.83 -1.28
CA MET A 410 1.61 11.65 -0.48
C MET A 410 2.25 12.10 0.83
N VAL A 411 1.61 11.81 1.96
CA VAL A 411 2.13 12.11 3.29
C VAL A 411 2.56 10.81 3.95
N GLY A 412 3.87 10.69 4.22
CA GLY A 412 4.49 9.46 4.68
C GLY A 412 5.68 9.70 5.60
N ASP A 413 6.08 8.68 6.36
CA ASP A 413 7.19 8.72 7.30
C ASP A 413 8.42 7.95 6.78
N ASN A 414 8.26 7.11 5.74
CA ASN A 414 9.29 6.20 5.26
C ASN A 414 9.83 6.62 3.88
N PRO A 415 11.07 7.15 3.79
CA PRO A 415 11.67 7.56 2.52
C PRO A 415 11.76 6.43 1.48
N ALA A 416 12.00 5.19 1.94
CA ALA A 416 12.18 4.01 1.10
C ALA A 416 10.85 3.41 0.58
N SER A 417 9.70 3.95 1.01
CA SER A 417 8.37 3.45 0.67
C SER A 417 7.48 4.59 0.16
N ASP A 418 7.04 5.49 1.05
CA ASP A 418 6.08 6.56 0.72
C ASP A 418 6.66 7.59 -0.24
N ILE A 419 7.88 8.06 0.07
CA ILE A 419 8.48 9.20 -0.61
C ILE A 419 9.00 8.79 -1.98
N ILE A 420 9.77 7.70 -2.06
CA ILE A 420 10.22 7.22 -3.36
C ILE A 420 9.05 6.79 -4.25
N GLY A 421 8.02 6.13 -3.69
CA GLY A 421 6.84 5.74 -4.44
C GLY A 421 6.08 6.94 -5.02
N GLY A 422 5.78 7.93 -4.18
CA GLY A 422 5.12 9.17 -4.62
C GLY A 422 5.95 9.95 -5.64
N ASN A 423 7.27 10.03 -5.45
CA ASN A 423 8.18 10.70 -6.38
C ASN A 423 8.23 10.00 -7.74
N MET A 424 8.32 8.66 -7.75
CA MET A 424 8.33 7.87 -8.99
C MET A 424 7.01 7.97 -9.75
N TYR A 425 5.89 8.13 -9.03
CA TYR A 425 4.58 8.31 -9.62
C TYR A 425 4.31 9.74 -10.09
N GLY A 426 5.08 10.71 -9.61
CA GLY A 426 4.96 12.13 -9.95
C GLY A 426 4.05 12.93 -9.02
N TRP A 427 3.73 12.42 -7.84
CA TRP A 427 2.98 13.14 -6.81
C TRP A 427 3.87 14.08 -5.99
N ASN A 428 3.25 15.05 -5.32
CA ASN A 428 3.92 15.84 -4.30
C ASN A 428 4.15 14.95 -3.07
N THR A 429 5.34 14.96 -2.48
CA THR A 429 5.69 14.09 -1.35
C THR A 429 6.05 14.90 -0.11
N CYS A 430 5.35 14.61 0.99
CA CYS A 430 5.49 15.24 2.29
C CYS A 430 6.07 14.21 3.27
N LEU A 431 7.32 14.40 3.69
CA LEU A 431 7.96 13.52 4.66
C LEU A 431 7.74 14.04 6.08
N VAL A 432 7.15 13.23 6.96
CA VAL A 432 6.93 13.60 8.37
C VAL A 432 7.99 12.98 9.29
N ARG A 433 8.25 13.63 10.43
CA ARG A 433 9.25 13.19 11.43
C ARG A 433 8.69 12.32 12.54
N THR A 434 7.43 11.92 12.42
CA THR A 434 6.69 11.19 13.44
C THR A 434 6.85 9.68 13.32
N GLY A 435 7.74 9.15 12.47
CA GLY A 435 7.84 7.71 12.23
C GLY A 435 9.27 7.22 12.00
N VAL A 436 9.48 6.46 10.93
CA VAL A 436 10.77 5.89 10.51
C VAL A 436 11.81 6.99 10.31
N PHE A 437 11.47 8.04 9.58
CA PHE A 437 12.32 9.21 9.44
C PHE A 437 12.17 10.11 10.67
N GLN A 438 13.29 10.44 11.33
CA GLN A 438 13.29 11.28 12.54
C GLN A 438 14.28 12.45 12.49
N GLY A 439 15.21 12.51 11.53
CA GLY A 439 16.33 13.46 11.57
C GLY A 439 16.89 13.86 10.21
N GLY A 440 17.69 14.94 10.18
CA GLY A 440 18.24 15.54 8.96
C GLY A 440 17.26 16.45 8.22
N ASP A 441 17.72 17.36 7.37
CA ASP A 441 16.83 18.33 6.70
C ASP A 441 15.86 17.66 5.71
N ASN A 442 16.34 16.69 4.96
CA ASN A 442 15.58 15.80 4.08
C ASN A 442 16.32 14.46 3.94
N ASP A 443 15.64 13.42 3.46
CA ASP A 443 16.31 12.14 3.21
C ASP A 443 17.32 12.29 2.06
N GLU A 444 18.51 11.73 2.25
CA GLU A 444 19.59 11.86 1.29
C GLU A 444 19.33 11.07 0.01
N ALA A 445 18.77 9.86 0.15
CA ALA A 445 18.57 8.92 -0.95
C ALA A 445 17.28 9.20 -1.70
N ASN A 446 16.22 9.54 -0.97
CA ASN A 446 14.86 9.72 -1.44
C ASN A 446 14.26 11.02 -0.90
N PRO A 447 14.80 12.20 -1.26
CA PRO A 447 14.29 13.47 -0.78
C PRO A 447 12.81 13.67 -1.13
N ALA A 448 12.04 14.13 -0.15
CA ALA A 448 10.68 14.61 -0.36
C ALA A 448 10.70 15.86 -1.24
N ASN A 449 9.89 15.87 -2.31
CA ASN A 449 9.88 16.92 -3.31
C ASN A 449 9.04 18.14 -2.88
N PHE A 450 8.09 17.96 -1.96
CA PHE A 450 7.25 19.03 -1.46
C PHE A 450 7.81 19.64 -0.19
N GLY A 451 8.27 18.80 0.73
CA GLY A 451 8.93 19.25 1.94
C GLY A 451 8.99 18.20 3.03
N VAL A 452 9.69 18.56 4.10
CA VAL A 452 9.81 17.78 5.33
C VAL A 452 9.15 18.53 6.47
N PHE A 453 8.30 17.84 7.22
CA PHE A 453 7.41 18.44 8.20
C PHE A 453 7.57 17.78 9.57
N PRO A 454 7.38 18.53 10.66
CA PRO A 454 7.41 17.95 12.00
C PRO A 454 6.33 16.89 12.18
N ASN A 455 5.15 17.09 11.59
CA ASN A 455 3.99 16.19 11.69
C ASN A 455 3.05 16.37 10.48
N VAL A 456 2.02 15.51 10.42
CA VAL A 456 0.99 15.49 9.37
C VAL A 456 0.18 16.79 9.28
N LEU A 457 -0.09 17.48 10.39
CA LEU A 457 -0.88 18.71 10.40
C LEU A 457 -0.17 19.85 9.67
N GLU A 458 1.13 20.01 9.90
CA GLU A 458 1.91 21.05 9.23
C GLU A 458 2.09 20.75 7.73
N ALA A 459 2.20 19.47 7.35
CA ALA A 459 2.18 19.07 5.94
C ALA A 459 0.86 19.46 5.25
N VAL A 460 -0.28 19.13 5.87
CA VAL A 460 -1.62 19.46 5.33
C VAL A 460 -1.82 20.97 5.24
N LYS A 461 -1.52 21.72 6.30
CA LYS A 461 -1.65 23.19 6.29
C LYS A 461 -0.80 23.83 5.20
N THR A 462 0.44 23.36 5.02
CA THR A 462 1.35 23.91 4.01
C THR A 462 0.86 23.62 2.59
N ALA A 463 0.40 22.40 2.32
CA ALA A 463 -0.20 22.03 1.04
C ALA A 463 -1.48 22.85 0.74
N CYS A 464 -2.37 23.00 1.72
CA CYS A 464 -3.56 23.84 1.58
C CYS A 464 -3.20 25.31 1.33
N ARG A 465 -2.23 25.90 2.05
CA ARG A 465 -1.80 27.29 1.79
C ARG A 465 -1.25 27.48 0.38
N LYS A 466 -0.45 26.52 -0.12
CA LYS A 466 0.06 26.58 -1.50
C LYS A 466 -1.07 26.62 -2.53
N GLN A 467 -2.14 25.85 -2.33
CA GLN A 467 -3.22 25.73 -3.32
C GLN A 467 -4.32 26.78 -3.13
N LEU A 468 -4.64 27.13 -1.87
CA LEU A 468 -5.81 27.92 -1.49
C LEU A 468 -5.46 29.33 -1.00
N GLY A 469 -4.17 29.62 -0.80
CA GLY A 469 -3.63 30.91 -0.34
C GLY A 469 -3.25 30.91 1.14
N ASP A 470 -2.31 31.78 1.51
CA ASP A 470 -1.76 31.86 2.88
C ASP A 470 -2.80 32.26 3.94
N SER A 471 -3.84 32.97 3.53
CA SER A 471 -4.94 33.42 4.38
C SER A 471 -6.05 32.38 4.56
N PHE A 472 -5.90 31.16 4.02
CA PHE A 472 -6.94 30.13 4.12
C PHE A 472 -7.20 29.74 5.57
N GLY A 473 -8.47 29.78 5.98
CA GLY A 473 -8.91 29.41 7.32
C GLY A 473 -8.98 27.89 7.51
N PHE A 474 -8.41 27.41 8.62
CA PHE A 474 -8.37 25.99 8.97
C PHE A 474 -9.41 25.61 10.04
N GLU A 475 -10.47 26.40 10.17
CA GLU A 475 -11.59 26.21 11.09
C GLU A 475 -12.87 26.69 10.38
N TRP A 476 -13.98 25.98 10.59
CA TRP A 476 -15.29 26.43 10.13
C TRP A 476 -15.81 27.55 11.04
N ASP A 477 -16.30 28.64 10.45
CA ASP A 477 -16.89 29.74 11.22
C ASP A 477 -18.41 29.62 11.27
N ASP A 478 -18.95 29.20 12.42
CA ASP A 478 -20.40 29.10 12.63
C ASP A 478 -21.13 30.44 12.50
N ARG A 479 -20.43 31.58 12.63
CA ARG A 479 -21.01 32.92 12.47
C ARG A 479 -21.48 33.21 11.05
N VAL A 480 -21.11 32.38 10.07
CA VAL A 480 -21.67 32.43 8.71
C VAL A 480 -23.19 32.19 8.72
N ASN A 481 -23.73 31.59 9.79
CA ASN A 481 -25.17 31.39 9.95
C ASN A 481 -25.93 32.73 10.10
N PRO A 482 -26.81 33.10 9.16
CA PRO A 482 -27.60 34.33 9.20
C PRO A 482 -28.45 34.48 10.48
N VAL A 483 -28.81 33.35 11.11
CA VAL A 483 -29.64 33.33 12.33
C VAL A 483 -28.85 33.82 13.55
N LEU A 484 -27.52 33.64 13.58
CA LEU A 484 -26.67 34.09 14.69
C LEU A 484 -26.37 35.60 14.65
N HIS A 485 -26.71 36.28 13.56
CA HIS A 485 -26.58 37.74 13.44
C HIS A 485 -27.72 38.53 14.13
N GLY A 486 -28.77 37.87 14.62
CA GLY A 486 -29.99 38.51 15.14
C GLY A 486 -29.96 39.01 16.59
N GLU A 487 -29.01 38.60 17.45
CA GLU A 487 -29.13 38.82 18.90
C GLU A 487 -28.36 40.03 19.47
N LYS A 488 -27.73 40.89 18.66
CA LYS A 488 -26.94 42.03 19.18
C LYS A 488 -27.38 43.45 18.80
N HIS A 489 -28.55 43.62 18.18
CA HIS A 489 -29.02 44.97 17.81
C HIS A 489 -30.36 45.44 18.40
N VAL A 490 -30.91 44.78 19.43
CA VAL A 490 -32.13 45.26 20.10
C VAL A 490 -31.98 45.22 21.62
N ALA A 491 -31.03 45.98 22.18
CA ALA A 491 -30.99 46.28 23.61
C ALA A 491 -30.26 47.60 23.89
N SER A 492 -30.58 48.66 23.14
CA SER A 492 -30.26 50.04 23.50
C SER A 492 -31.12 50.98 22.68
N ALA A 493 -32.34 51.24 23.15
CA ALA A 493 -33.13 52.45 22.93
C ALA A 493 -34.59 52.17 23.31
N ILE A 494 -34.93 52.24 24.60
CA ILE A 494 -36.18 52.84 25.09
C ILE A 494 -35.84 53.48 26.45
N GLU A 495 -36.07 54.79 26.55
CA GLU A 495 -36.02 55.63 27.76
C GLU A 495 -37.02 55.20 28.84
#